data_AF-A0A1V6PXD0-F1
#
_entry.id   AF-A0A1V6PXD0-F1
#
_cell.length_a   1.000
_cell.length_b   1.000
_cell.length_c   1.000
_cell.angle_alpha   90.00
_cell.angle_beta   90.00
_cell.angle_gamma   90.00
#
_symmetry.space_group_name_H-M   'P 1'
#
loop_
_entity.id
_entity.type
_entity.pdbx_description
1 polymer ?
#
loop_
_entity_poly.entity_id
_entity_poly.type
_entity_poly.pdbx_seq_one_letter_code
_entity_poly.pdbx_strand_id
1 'polypeptide(L)'
;MASKDEKIQDTATTINAVARQPTKESFIPIGHISLDSKNVEAEHLDLDLPSGNIFWIKTFYIRQHIQGQGIGRAAMDEVESMAVREPLNARILMLDTVQKDDQKREEFANATYGGIPKSTNEDWYSRRGYRLIKTVQNYYRVEDKNGKVWDTKTVFMRKDIAGPDYK
;
A
#
# COMPACT_ATOMS: atom_id res chain seq x y z
N MET A 1 -1.88 -8.51 -21.21
CA MET A 1 -1.51 -9.14 -19.92
C MET A 1 -0.05 -9.53 -20.01
N ALA A 2 0.84 -8.84 -19.29
CA ALA A 2 2.26 -9.21 -19.21
C ALA A 2 2.40 -10.60 -18.58
N SER A 3 3.30 -11.43 -19.12
CA SER A 3 3.53 -12.80 -18.65
C SER A 3 4.02 -12.78 -17.21
N LYS A 4 3.54 -13.70 -16.37
CA LYS A 4 3.91 -13.77 -14.95
C LYS A 4 5.40 -13.97 -14.72
N ASP A 5 6.20 -14.31 -15.72
CA ASP A 5 7.66 -14.49 -15.61
C ASP A 5 8.47 -13.58 -16.54
N GLU A 6 7.86 -12.48 -17.00
CA GLU A 6 8.53 -11.51 -17.83
C GLU A 6 9.63 -10.81 -17.04
N LYS A 7 10.88 -10.95 -17.51
CA LYS A 7 12.02 -10.21 -16.99
C LYS A 7 11.91 -8.76 -17.42
N ILE A 8 12.06 -7.84 -16.48
CA ILE A 8 12.23 -6.41 -16.75
C ILE A 8 13.68 -6.03 -16.49
N GLN A 9 14.12 -4.93 -17.11
CA GLN A 9 15.44 -4.37 -16.85
C GLN A 9 15.36 -3.24 -15.82
N ASP A 10 16.37 -3.12 -14.97
CA ASP A 10 16.54 -1.94 -14.14
C ASP A 10 16.82 -0.71 -15.02
N THR A 11 15.79 0.12 -15.18
CA THR A 11 15.84 1.38 -15.92
C THR A 11 15.78 2.61 -15.02
N ALA A 12 15.74 2.42 -13.69
CA ALA A 12 15.54 3.53 -12.77
C ALA A 12 16.78 4.44 -12.72
N THR A 13 16.57 5.68 -13.14
CA THR A 13 17.58 6.76 -13.14
C THR A 13 17.68 7.49 -11.81
N THR A 14 16.78 7.16 -10.87
CA THR A 14 16.79 7.69 -9.51
C THR A 14 16.47 6.58 -8.51
N ILE A 15 16.94 6.74 -7.27
CA ILE A 15 16.51 5.98 -6.10
C ILE A 15 16.41 6.97 -4.93
N ASN A 16 15.32 6.94 -4.18
CA ASN A 16 15.06 7.89 -3.10
C ASN A 16 15.16 9.36 -3.57
N ALA A 17 14.71 9.64 -4.81
CA ALA A 17 14.84 10.92 -5.49
C ALA A 17 16.30 11.44 -5.65
N VAL A 18 17.29 10.59 -5.44
CA VAL A 18 18.70 10.84 -5.74
C VAL A 18 19.04 10.21 -7.09
N ALA A 19 19.75 10.96 -7.94
CA ALA A 19 20.18 10.46 -9.24
C ALA A 19 21.10 9.24 -9.10
N ARG A 20 20.89 8.22 -9.93
CA ARG A 20 21.77 7.05 -10.05
C ARG A 20 21.87 6.56 -11.49
N GLN A 21 22.90 5.78 -11.78
CA GLN A 21 22.97 5.04 -13.04
C GLN A 21 22.13 3.75 -12.93
N PRO A 22 21.21 3.48 -13.87
CA PRO A 22 20.49 2.22 -13.92
C PRO A 22 21.48 1.06 -14.12
N THR A 23 21.29 -0.06 -13.41
CA THR A 23 22.21 -1.20 -13.56
C THR A 23 22.02 -1.93 -14.89
N LYS A 24 20.86 -1.78 -15.54
CA LYS A 24 20.43 -2.52 -16.73
C LYS A 24 20.31 -4.03 -16.54
N GLU A 25 20.47 -4.51 -15.30
CA GLU A 25 20.31 -5.91 -14.95
C GLU A 25 18.86 -6.35 -15.15
N SER A 26 18.69 -7.59 -15.63
CA SER A 26 17.38 -8.18 -15.83
C SER A 26 16.92 -8.92 -14.58
N PHE A 27 15.71 -8.63 -14.10
CA PHE A 27 15.13 -9.27 -12.93
C PHE A 27 13.65 -9.58 -13.13
N ILE A 28 13.14 -10.53 -12.35
CA ILE A 28 11.72 -10.88 -12.33
C ILE A 28 11.07 -10.10 -11.19
N PRO A 29 10.12 -9.18 -11.46
CA PRO A 29 9.48 -8.39 -10.42
C PRO A 29 8.55 -9.28 -9.60
N ILE A 30 8.78 -9.33 -8.28
CA ILE A 30 7.98 -10.14 -7.35
C ILE A 30 6.89 -9.36 -6.62
N GLY A 31 6.82 -8.06 -6.85
CA GLY A 31 5.88 -7.14 -6.21
C GLY A 31 6.23 -5.69 -6.51
N HIS A 32 5.44 -4.77 -5.95
CA HIS A 32 5.67 -3.33 -5.99
C HIS A 32 4.99 -2.66 -4.80
N ILE A 33 5.47 -1.46 -4.46
CA ILE A 33 4.91 -0.54 -3.48
C ILE A 33 5.22 0.86 -3.98
N SER A 34 4.28 1.80 -3.86
CA SER A 34 4.52 3.20 -4.21
C SER A 34 4.33 4.11 -3.00
N LEU A 35 5.03 5.24 -3.04
CA LEU A 35 4.92 6.30 -2.06
C LEU A 35 4.62 7.60 -2.81
N ASP A 36 3.39 8.09 -2.68
CA ASP A 36 2.86 9.17 -3.50
C ASP A 36 2.66 10.42 -2.62
N SER A 37 3.02 11.60 -3.13
CA SER A 37 2.81 12.86 -2.39
C SER A 37 1.35 13.34 -2.37
N LYS A 38 0.48 12.70 -3.17
CA LYS A 38 -0.94 13.01 -3.30
C LYS A 38 -1.75 11.75 -3.52
N ASN A 39 -3.02 11.78 -3.11
CA ASN A 39 -4.00 10.78 -3.46
C ASN A 39 -5.23 11.48 -4.06
N VAL A 40 -5.21 11.72 -5.37
CA VAL A 40 -6.25 12.47 -6.11
C VAL A 40 -7.64 11.89 -5.86
N GLU A 41 -7.73 10.57 -5.80
CA GLU A 41 -9.00 9.86 -5.56
C GLU A 41 -9.58 10.15 -4.18
N ALA A 42 -8.74 10.49 -3.19
CA ALA A 42 -9.15 10.81 -1.83
C ALA A 42 -9.22 12.32 -1.53
N GLU A 43 -8.88 13.20 -2.48
CA GLU A 43 -8.89 14.66 -2.25
C GLU A 43 -10.29 15.22 -1.90
N HIS A 44 -11.35 14.57 -2.38
CA HIS A 44 -12.73 14.92 -2.06
C HIS A 44 -13.18 14.48 -0.65
N LEU A 45 -12.35 13.69 0.04
CA LEU A 45 -12.63 13.20 1.38
C LEU A 45 -12.09 14.19 2.40
N ASP A 46 -12.95 14.65 3.29
CA ASP A 46 -12.51 15.39 4.47
C ASP A 46 -11.87 14.43 5.47
N LEU A 47 -10.54 14.31 5.39
CA LEU A 47 -9.71 13.41 6.19
C LEU A 47 -9.07 14.11 7.41
N ASP A 48 -9.36 15.39 7.62
CA ASP A 48 -8.80 16.21 8.72
C ASP A 48 -7.28 16.05 8.88
N LEU A 49 -6.57 16.15 7.75
CA LEU A 49 -5.12 15.97 7.72
C LEU A 49 -4.40 17.28 8.05
N PRO A 50 -3.35 17.25 8.89
CA PRO A 50 -2.55 18.44 9.15
C PRO A 50 -1.78 18.86 7.89
N SER A 51 -1.33 20.11 7.85
CA SER A 51 -0.59 20.63 6.71
C SER A 51 0.83 20.05 6.61
N GLY A 52 1.20 19.56 5.42
CA GLY A 52 2.58 19.31 5.01
C GLY A 52 3.12 17.91 5.30
N ASN A 53 4.05 17.47 4.44
CA ASN A 53 4.86 16.24 4.54
C ASN A 53 4.05 14.96 4.82
N ILE A 54 2.92 14.81 4.12
CA ILE A 54 2.09 13.62 4.12
C ILE A 54 2.33 12.85 2.83
N PHE A 55 2.56 11.55 2.95
CA PHE A 55 2.70 10.67 1.80
C PHE A 55 1.77 9.47 1.92
N TRP A 56 1.40 8.93 0.77
CA TRP A 56 0.46 7.83 0.64
C TRP A 56 1.19 6.59 0.18
N ILE A 57 1.11 5.52 0.97
CA ILE A 57 1.48 4.19 0.50
C ILE A 57 0.35 3.70 -0.40
N LYS A 58 0.63 3.53 -1.68
CA LYS A 58 -0.32 3.00 -2.66
C LYS A 58 0.26 1.77 -3.35
N THR A 59 -0.62 1.07 -4.08
CA THR A 59 -0.27 -0.03 -4.99
C THR A 59 0.59 -1.14 -4.36
N PHE A 60 0.46 -1.40 -3.05
CA PHE A 60 1.28 -2.43 -2.41
C PHE A 60 0.81 -3.83 -2.77
N TYR A 61 1.64 -4.57 -3.51
CA TYR A 61 1.37 -5.93 -3.95
C TYR A 61 2.63 -6.80 -3.91
N ILE A 62 2.48 -8.04 -3.44
CA ILE A 62 3.48 -9.10 -3.51
C ILE A 62 2.84 -10.32 -4.14
N ARG A 63 3.55 -11.04 -5.02
CA ARG A 63 3.07 -12.29 -5.63
C ARG A 63 2.57 -13.28 -4.56
N GLN A 64 1.38 -13.83 -4.77
CA GLN A 64 0.67 -14.64 -3.77
C GLN A 64 1.49 -15.83 -3.23
N HIS A 65 2.18 -16.58 -4.10
CA HIS A 65 2.90 -17.80 -3.70
C HIS A 65 4.15 -17.56 -2.81
N ILE A 66 4.61 -16.31 -2.68
CA ILE A 66 5.72 -15.92 -1.79
C ILE A 66 5.25 -15.06 -0.61
N GLN A 67 3.94 -14.82 -0.47
CA GLN A 67 3.41 -14.13 0.70
C GLN A 67 3.62 -14.97 1.97
N GLY A 68 3.69 -14.31 3.13
CA GLY A 68 3.95 -14.97 4.41
C GLY A 68 5.43 -15.23 4.72
N GLN A 69 6.35 -14.95 3.79
CA GLN A 69 7.80 -15.14 3.97
C GLN A 69 8.54 -13.88 4.47
N GLY A 70 7.82 -12.89 5.02
CA GLY A 70 8.41 -11.66 5.54
C GLY A 70 8.73 -10.57 4.52
N ILE A 71 8.64 -10.85 3.21
CA ILE A 71 8.92 -9.88 2.13
C ILE A 71 8.10 -8.60 2.28
N GLY A 72 6.79 -8.74 2.54
CA GLY A 72 5.93 -7.57 2.66
C GLY A 72 6.25 -6.71 3.89
N ARG A 73 6.72 -7.32 4.97
CA ARG A 73 7.21 -6.59 6.14
C ARG A 73 8.48 -5.82 5.80
N ALA A 74 9.44 -6.47 5.15
CA ALA A 74 10.69 -5.82 4.75
C ALA A 74 10.45 -4.65 3.78
N ALA A 75 9.52 -4.79 2.83
CA ALA A 75 9.14 -3.72 1.92
C ALA A 75 8.55 -2.50 2.64
N MET A 76 7.65 -2.72 3.60
CA MET A 76 7.10 -1.63 4.41
C MET A 76 8.15 -1.00 5.33
N ASP A 77 9.04 -1.80 5.92
CA ASP A 77 10.14 -1.29 6.75
C ASP A 77 11.04 -0.35 5.93
N GLU A 78 11.39 -0.71 4.69
CA GLU A 78 12.19 0.15 3.80
C GLU A 78 11.41 1.41 3.36
N VAL A 79 10.14 1.30 2.98
CA VAL A 79 9.34 2.47 2.57
C VAL A 79 9.14 3.46 3.72
N GLU A 80 8.86 2.96 4.93
CA GLU A 80 8.75 3.81 6.12
C GLU A 80 10.08 4.51 6.44
N SER A 81 11.19 3.79 6.35
CA SER A 81 12.55 4.34 6.53
C SER A 81 12.95 5.35 5.45
N MET A 82 12.58 5.11 4.19
CA MET A 82 12.79 6.03 3.09
C MET A 82 11.97 7.31 3.28
N ALA A 83 10.71 7.20 3.71
CA ALA A 83 9.80 8.32 3.82
C ALA A 83 10.31 9.41 4.79
N VAL A 84 10.92 9.04 5.91
CA VAL A 84 11.42 10.00 6.91
C VAL A 84 12.72 10.70 6.52
N ARG A 85 13.44 10.22 5.51
CA ARG A 85 14.73 10.76 5.08
C ARG A 85 14.56 11.87 4.04
N GLU A 86 15.58 12.70 3.88
CA GLU A 86 15.67 13.60 2.74
C GLU A 86 15.64 12.80 1.42
N PRO A 87 14.96 13.32 0.38
CA PRO A 87 14.31 14.63 0.31
C PRO A 87 12.84 14.63 0.75
N LEU A 88 12.28 13.48 1.17
CA LEU A 88 10.85 13.33 1.42
C LEU A 88 10.42 13.93 2.75
N ASN A 89 11.20 13.71 3.82
CA ASN A 89 10.96 14.26 5.15
C ASN A 89 9.51 14.08 5.64
N ALA A 90 8.90 12.94 5.32
CA ALA A 90 7.53 12.63 5.64
C ALA A 90 7.33 12.57 7.16
N ARG A 91 6.26 13.20 7.64
CA ARG A 91 5.85 13.15 9.04
C ARG A 91 4.71 12.16 9.24
N ILE A 92 3.93 11.95 8.20
CA ILE A 92 2.71 11.13 8.22
C ILE A 92 2.70 10.24 6.99
N LEU A 93 2.40 8.97 7.21
CA LEU A 93 2.02 8.04 6.16
C LEU A 93 0.54 7.73 6.23
N MET A 94 -0.05 7.73 5.05
CA MET A 94 -1.44 7.41 4.80
C MET A 94 -1.52 6.16 3.95
N LEU A 95 -2.55 5.35 4.17
CA LEU A 95 -2.92 4.26 3.28
C LEU A 95 -4.42 4.00 3.38
N ASP A 96 -4.93 3.27 2.40
CA ASP A 96 -6.31 2.79 2.41
C ASP A 96 -6.36 1.29 2.12
N THR A 97 -7.37 0.63 2.69
CA THR A 97 -7.62 -0.78 2.43
C THR A 97 -9.09 -1.13 2.65
N VAL A 98 -9.56 -2.27 2.16
CA VAL A 98 -10.92 -2.76 2.42
C VAL A 98 -11.07 -3.01 3.93
N GLN A 99 -12.23 -2.75 4.50
CA GLN A 99 -12.50 -2.97 5.91
C GLN A 99 -12.43 -4.46 6.26
N LYS A 100 -11.96 -4.79 7.47
CA LYS A 100 -11.64 -6.15 7.91
C LYS A 100 -12.80 -7.16 7.81
N ASP A 101 -14.03 -6.75 8.09
CA ASP A 101 -15.19 -7.64 8.05
C ASP A 101 -15.59 -7.90 6.59
N ASP A 102 -15.48 -6.89 5.73
CA ASP A 102 -15.64 -7.06 4.28
C ASP A 102 -14.56 -7.97 3.68
N GLN A 103 -13.30 -7.85 4.13
CA GLN A 103 -12.21 -8.77 3.73
C GLN A 103 -12.46 -10.23 4.16
N LYS A 104 -13.25 -10.44 5.23
CA LYS A 104 -13.60 -11.78 5.74
C LYS A 104 -14.91 -12.31 5.18
N ARG A 105 -15.70 -11.49 4.48
CA ARG A 105 -16.93 -11.93 3.80
C ARG A 105 -16.56 -12.97 2.76
N GLU A 106 -17.04 -14.20 2.95
CA GLU A 106 -16.55 -15.39 2.25
C GLU A 106 -16.54 -15.24 0.73
N GLU A 107 -17.63 -14.77 0.12
CA GLU A 107 -17.68 -14.60 -1.33
C GLU A 107 -16.64 -13.59 -1.84
N PHE A 108 -16.49 -12.46 -1.14
CA PHE A 108 -15.51 -11.43 -1.49
C PHE A 108 -14.09 -11.97 -1.33
N ALA A 109 -13.82 -12.65 -0.21
CA ALA A 109 -12.51 -13.19 0.09
C ALA A 109 -12.08 -14.26 -0.93
N ASN A 110 -13.01 -15.13 -1.35
CA ASN A 110 -12.77 -16.12 -2.39
C ASN A 110 -12.51 -15.46 -3.76
N ALA A 111 -13.26 -14.41 -4.10
CA ALA A 111 -13.08 -13.69 -5.37
C ALA A 111 -11.76 -12.91 -5.45
N THR A 112 -11.36 -12.27 -4.34
CA THR A 112 -10.21 -11.34 -4.30
C THR A 112 -8.91 -12.01 -3.84
N TYR A 113 -8.97 -12.88 -2.84
CA TYR A 113 -7.79 -13.49 -2.20
C TYR A 113 -7.65 -15.00 -2.47
N GLY A 114 -8.70 -15.65 -3.00
CA GLY A 114 -8.74 -17.10 -3.19
C GLY A 114 -9.05 -17.89 -1.91
N GLY A 115 -9.56 -17.21 -0.87
CA GLY A 115 -9.89 -17.80 0.42
C GLY A 115 -10.05 -16.73 1.50
N ILE A 116 -10.66 -17.08 2.63
CA ILE A 116 -10.73 -16.17 3.79
C ILE A 116 -9.32 -15.95 4.34
N PRO A 117 -8.81 -14.69 4.36
CA PRO A 117 -7.47 -14.42 4.83
C PRO A 117 -7.37 -14.66 6.35
N LYS A 118 -6.29 -15.32 6.78
CA LYS A 118 -6.00 -15.53 8.23
C LYS A 118 -5.82 -14.21 8.99
N SER A 119 -5.30 -13.20 8.30
CA SER A 119 -5.18 -11.84 8.79
C SER A 119 -5.58 -10.90 7.67
N THR A 120 -6.42 -9.91 8.00
CA THR A 120 -6.79 -8.87 7.04
C THR A 120 -5.65 -7.86 6.88
N ASN A 121 -5.69 -7.09 5.79
CA ASN A 121 -4.75 -5.98 5.61
C ASN A 121 -4.93 -4.91 6.69
N GLU A 122 -6.17 -4.61 7.09
CA GLU A 122 -6.45 -3.64 8.15
C GLU A 122 -5.81 -4.08 9.48
N ASP A 123 -5.95 -5.35 9.87
CA ASP A 123 -5.31 -5.89 11.08
C ASP A 123 -3.78 -5.87 10.96
N TRP A 124 -3.24 -6.13 9.77
CA TRP A 124 -1.81 -6.12 9.53
C TRP A 124 -1.21 -4.72 9.64
N TYR A 125 -1.82 -3.71 9.00
CA TYR A 125 -1.40 -2.32 9.13
C TYR A 125 -1.59 -1.79 10.55
N SER A 126 -2.67 -2.17 11.23
CA SER A 126 -2.89 -1.82 12.64
C SER A 126 -1.74 -2.25 13.53
N ARG A 127 -1.24 -3.50 13.36
CA ARG A 127 -0.07 -4.00 14.10
C ARG A 127 1.24 -3.27 13.76
N ARG A 128 1.30 -2.57 12.62
CA ARG A 128 2.43 -1.70 12.23
C ARG A 128 2.30 -0.28 12.78
N GLY A 129 1.25 0.02 13.54
CA GLY A 129 1.00 1.33 14.15
C GLY A 129 0.14 2.27 13.33
N TYR A 130 -0.44 1.82 12.21
CA TYR A 130 -1.43 2.61 11.48
C TYR A 130 -2.77 2.60 12.22
N ARG A 131 -3.40 3.76 12.35
CA ARG A 131 -4.66 3.95 13.06
C ARG A 131 -5.75 4.31 12.06
N LEU A 132 -6.93 3.76 12.24
CA LEU A 132 -8.12 4.14 11.48
C LEU A 132 -8.44 5.62 11.70
N ILE A 133 -8.69 6.35 10.61
CA ILE A 133 -9.12 7.75 10.66
C ILE A 133 -10.49 7.98 10.01
N LYS A 134 -10.84 7.20 8.98
CA LYS A 134 -12.12 7.34 8.26
C LYS A 134 -12.52 6.01 7.63
N THR A 135 -13.83 5.79 7.51
CA THR A 135 -14.40 4.68 6.75
C THR A 135 -15.35 5.25 5.71
N VAL A 136 -15.26 4.76 4.48
CA VAL A 136 -16.07 5.23 3.34
C VAL A 136 -16.69 4.04 2.63
N GLN A 137 -18.00 4.06 2.43
CA GLN A 137 -18.73 3.02 1.68
C GLN A 137 -18.52 3.21 0.18
N ASN A 138 -18.29 2.13 -0.56
CA ASN A 138 -18.24 2.10 -2.03
C ASN A 138 -17.24 3.06 -2.66
N TYR A 139 -16.09 3.21 -1.98
CA TYR A 139 -14.96 3.98 -2.48
C TYR A 139 -14.30 3.26 -3.67
N TYR A 140 -13.97 1.96 -3.53
CA TYR A 140 -13.53 1.16 -4.67
C TYR A 140 -14.73 0.74 -5.53
N ARG A 141 -14.63 1.00 -6.83
CA ARG A 141 -15.65 0.62 -7.83
C ARG A 141 -15.08 -0.31 -8.92
N VAL A 142 -14.03 -1.04 -8.56
CA VAL A 142 -13.34 -1.96 -9.48
C VAL A 142 -14.12 -3.27 -9.54
N GLU A 143 -14.37 -3.74 -10.76
CA GLU A 143 -14.96 -5.05 -11.01
C GLU A 143 -13.97 -6.17 -10.69
N ASP A 144 -14.46 -7.25 -10.09
CA ASP A 144 -13.68 -8.47 -10.00
C ASP A 144 -13.55 -9.18 -11.36
N LYS A 145 -12.84 -10.31 -11.40
CA LYS A 145 -12.64 -11.10 -12.62
C LYS A 145 -13.94 -11.62 -13.27
N ASN A 146 -15.06 -11.57 -12.56
CA ASN A 146 -16.38 -11.99 -13.02
C ASN A 146 -17.30 -10.79 -13.34
N GLY A 147 -16.80 -9.55 -13.31
CA GLY A 147 -17.58 -8.35 -13.56
C GLY A 147 -18.39 -7.84 -12.36
N LYS A 148 -18.20 -8.40 -11.15
CA LYS A 148 -18.94 -7.97 -9.96
C LYS A 148 -18.26 -6.78 -9.29
N VAL A 149 -19.01 -5.69 -9.10
CA VAL A 149 -18.62 -4.59 -8.20
C VAL A 149 -19.08 -4.92 -6.78
N TRP A 150 -18.17 -4.87 -5.82
CA TRP A 150 -18.45 -5.28 -4.45
C TRP A 150 -18.85 -4.09 -3.59
N ASP A 151 -19.98 -4.22 -2.89
CA ASP A 151 -20.42 -3.25 -1.88
C ASP A 151 -19.52 -3.38 -0.65
N THR A 152 -18.46 -2.56 -0.57
CA THR A 152 -17.40 -2.67 0.45
C THR A 152 -17.10 -1.33 1.07
N LYS A 153 -16.68 -1.37 2.33
CA LYS A 153 -16.12 -0.24 3.05
C LYS A 153 -14.62 -0.19 2.81
N THR A 154 -14.12 1.01 2.53
CA THR A 154 -12.68 1.31 2.55
C THR A 154 -12.37 2.05 3.84
N VAL A 155 -11.34 1.59 4.54
CA VAL A 155 -10.76 2.27 5.70
C VAL A 155 -9.52 3.05 5.28
N PHE A 156 -9.47 4.31 5.69
CA PHE A 156 -8.29 5.16 5.57
C PHE A 156 -7.55 5.10 6.90
N MET A 157 -6.25 4.85 6.84
CA MET A 157 -5.40 4.68 8.00
C MET A 157 -4.19 5.59 7.95
N ARG A 158 -3.76 6.05 9.11
CA ARG A 158 -2.67 7.00 9.31
C ARG A 158 -1.63 6.46 10.27
N LYS A 159 -0.36 6.69 9.99
CA LYS A 159 0.74 6.51 10.94
C LYS A 159 1.57 7.79 10.99
N ASP A 160 1.80 8.29 12.19
CA ASP A 160 2.79 9.35 12.43
C ASP A 160 4.17 8.69 12.50
N ILE A 161 5.07 9.06 11.60
CA ILE A 161 6.36 8.39 11.37
C ILE A 161 7.58 9.25 11.72
N ALA A 162 7.38 10.56 11.91
CA ALA A 162 8.41 11.46 12.44
C ALA A 162 7.75 12.53 13.33
N GLY A 163 7.98 12.41 14.64
CA GLY A 163 7.41 13.26 15.69
C GLY A 163 8.15 13.06 17.02
N PRO A 164 7.86 13.85 18.07
CA PRO A 164 8.62 13.84 19.34
C PRO A 164 8.67 12.49 20.06
N ASP A 165 7.82 11.54 19.68
CA ASP A 165 7.74 10.19 20.25
C ASP A 165 8.62 9.14 19.52
N TYR A 166 9.33 9.53 18.47
CA TYR A 166 10.33 8.67 17.81
C TYR A 166 11.73 8.96 18.38
N LYS A 167 12.11 8.20 19.42
CA LYS A 167 13.48 8.08 19.93
C LYS A 167 13.99 6.66 19.69
#